data_AF-A0A1A8CP27-F1
#
_entry.id   AF-A0A1A8CP27-F1
#
_cell.length_a   1.000
_cell.length_b   1.000
_cell.length_c   1.000
_cell.angle_alpha   90.00
_cell.angle_beta   90.00
_cell.angle_gamma   90.00
#
_symmetry.space_group_name_H-M   'P 1'
#
loop_
_entity.id
_entity.type
_entity.pdbx_description
1 polymer ?
#
loop_
_entity_poly.entity_id
_entity_poly.type
_entity_poly.pdbx_seq_one_letter_code
_entity_poly.pdbx_strand_id
1 'polypeptide(L)' 'RPKSMGKHAERAASKANTIRSFHHEESMEALNSLKGKTTQQFYFNLTSVPDEELITSAELRIYRDQVMGA' A
#
# COMPACT_ATOMS: atom_id res chain seq x y z
N ARG A 1 12.20 0.85 23.49
CA ARG A 1 12.97 1.43 22.38
C ARG A 1 12.73 0.58 21.13
N PRO A 2 12.02 1.06 20.10
CA PRO A 2 11.84 0.26 18.89
C PRO A 2 13.19 0.08 18.22
N LYS A 3 13.59 -1.18 18.01
CA LYS A 3 14.85 -1.55 17.36
C LYS A 3 14.68 -1.40 15.84
N SER A 4 15.65 -0.73 15.20
CA SER A 4 15.98 -0.82 13.77
C SER A 4 14.93 -0.32 12.74
N MET A 5 14.68 0.99 12.69
CA MET A 5 14.16 1.65 11.46
C MET A 5 15.26 1.82 10.38
N GLY A 6 16.54 1.63 10.72
CA GLY A 6 17.67 1.95 9.84
C GLY A 6 17.75 1.13 8.55
N LYS A 7 17.45 -0.18 8.61
CA LYS A 7 17.54 -1.06 7.42
C LYS A 7 16.44 -0.78 6.38
N HIS A 8 15.25 -0.35 6.81
CA HIS A 8 14.16 0.01 5.90
C HIS A 8 14.36 1.41 5.30
N ALA A 9 14.97 2.33 6.04
CA ALA A 9 15.27 3.67 5.53
C ALA A 9 16.27 3.67 4.34
N GLU A 10 17.14 2.65 4.25
CA GLU A 10 18.02 2.46 3.09
C GLU A 10 17.29 2.10 1.81
N ARG A 11 16.11 1.49 1.91
CA ARG A 11 15.27 1.07 0.79
C ARG A 11 13.93 1.82 0.73
N ALA A 12 13.84 2.98 1.37
CA ALA A 12 12.62 3.79 1.33
C ALA A 12 12.29 4.18 -0.11
N ALA A 13 11.01 4.18 -0.49
CA ALA A 13 10.60 4.57 -1.85
C ALA A 13 11.07 6.00 -2.19
N SER A 14 11.23 6.85 -1.17
CA SER A 14 11.77 8.21 -1.30
C SER A 14 13.21 8.30 -1.82
N LYS A 15 13.95 7.19 -1.89
CA LYS A 15 15.31 7.14 -2.44
C LYS A 15 15.35 6.78 -3.92
N ALA A 16 14.22 6.39 -4.51
CA ALA A 16 14.15 6.08 -5.93
C ALA A 16 14.29 7.35 -6.78
N ASN A 17 14.83 7.19 -7.99
CA ASN A 17 14.86 8.24 -9.02
C ASN A 17 13.45 8.61 -9.51
N THR A 18 12.55 7.63 -9.55
CA THR A 18 11.15 7.78 -9.97
C THR A 18 10.24 7.26 -8.87
N ILE A 19 9.23 8.05 -8.50
CA ILE A 19 8.24 7.68 -7.48
C ILE A 19 6.85 7.85 -8.10
N ARG A 20 6.02 6.81 -7.99
CA ARG A 20 4.62 6.83 -8.41
C ARG A 20 3.72 6.41 -7.26
N SER A 21 2.58 7.08 -7.14
CA SER A 21 1.54 6.72 -6.18
C SER A 21 0.38 6.08 -6.94
N PHE A 22 -0.15 4.99 -6.39
CA PHE A 22 -1.25 4.24 -6.98
C PHE A 22 -2.41 4.24 -5.98
N HIS A 23 -3.57 4.68 -6.45
CA HIS A 23 -4.80 4.60 -5.66
C HIS A 23 -5.42 3.21 -5.79
N HIS A 24 -6.15 2.80 -4.76
CA HIS A 24 -6.88 1.56 -4.77
C HIS A 24 -8.21 1.73 -5.53
N GLU A 25 -8.71 0.64 -6.09
CA GLU A 25 -9.93 0.60 -6.89
C GLU A 25 -11.14 0.27 -6.01
N GLU A 26 -11.71 1.29 -5.35
CA GLU A 26 -12.82 1.19 -4.38
C GLU A 26 -14.01 0.34 -4.86
N SER A 27 -14.33 0.43 -6.15
CA SER A 27 -15.47 -0.29 -6.76
C SER A 27 -15.33 -1.81 -6.67
N MET A 28 -14.10 -2.34 -6.75
CA MET A 28 -13.83 -3.78 -6.61
C MET A 28 -13.81 -4.25 -5.15
N GLU A 29 -13.60 -3.32 -4.22
CA GLU A 29 -13.52 -3.63 -2.79
C GLU A 29 -14.90 -3.75 -2.16
N ALA A 30 -15.86 -2.94 -2.61
CA ALA A 30 -17.26 -2.98 -2.16
C ALA A 30 -17.92 -4.36 -2.35
N LEU A 31 -17.48 -5.13 -3.35
CA LEU A 31 -17.99 -6.48 -3.62
C LEU A 31 -17.50 -7.51 -2.59
N ASN A 32 -16.33 -7.30 -1.97
CA ASN A 32 -15.75 -8.22 -1.01
C ASN A 32 -16.20 -7.93 0.42
N SER A 33 -16.46 -6.67 0.77
CA SER A 33 -17.00 -6.29 2.07
C SER A 33 -18.40 -6.86 2.33
N LEU A 34 -19.19 -7.07 1.26
CA LEU A 34 -20.54 -7.66 1.33
C LEU A 34 -20.55 -9.13 1.82
N LYS A 35 -19.40 -9.82 1.82
CA LYS A 35 -19.29 -11.22 2.24
C LYS A 35 -19.13 -11.41 3.76
N GLY A 36 -19.22 -10.35 4.56
CA GLY A 36 -19.16 -10.41 6.03
C GLY A 36 -17.82 -10.90 6.59
N LYS A 37 -16.75 -10.84 5.79
CA LYS A 37 -15.42 -11.29 6.19
C LYS A 37 -14.66 -10.13 6.84
N THR A 38 -13.90 -10.42 7.88
CA THR A 38 -12.95 -9.46 8.52
C THR A 38 -11.71 -9.18 7.65
N THR A 39 -11.71 -9.62 6.39
CA THR A 39 -10.59 -9.52 5.45
C THR A 39 -10.89 -8.43 4.42
N GLN A 40 -10.09 -7.37 4.43
CA GLN A 40 -10.13 -6.34 3.39
C GLN A 40 -9.20 -6.73 2.24
N GLN A 41 -9.72 -6.69 1.00
CA GLN A 41 -8.92 -6.88 -0.20
C GLN A 41 -8.77 -5.53 -0.88
N PHE A 42 -7.53 -5.10 -1.12
CA PHE A 42 -7.23 -3.87 -1.85
C PHE A 42 -6.76 -4.21 -3.26
N TYR A 43 -7.32 -3.53 -4.26
CA TYR A 43 -6.94 -3.72 -5.65
C TYR A 43 -6.26 -2.48 -6.19
N PHE A 44 -5.14 -2.65 -6.89
CA PHE A 44 -4.37 -1.55 -7.46
C PHE A 44 -4.12 -1.81 -8.94
N ASN A 45 -4.23 -0.78 -9.76
CA ASN A 45 -3.81 -0.82 -11.15
C ASN A 45 -2.39 -0.26 -11.28
N LEU A 46 -1.44 -1.13 -11.65
CA LEU A 46 -0.02 -0.78 -11.76
C LEU A 46 0.45 -0.64 -13.21
N THR A 47 -0.45 -0.62 -14.20
CA THR A 47 -0.09 -0.64 -15.64
C THR A 47 0.71 0.57 -16.11
N SER A 48 0.76 1.64 -15.32
CA SER A 48 1.59 2.81 -15.63
C SER A 48 3.07 2.65 -15.25
N VAL A 49 3.49 1.50 -14.69
CA VAL A 49 4.91 1.17 -14.48
C VAL A 49 5.46 0.63 -15.79
N PRO A 50 6.44 1.29 -16.43
CA PRO A 50 7.07 0.78 -17.65
C PRO A 50 7.89 -0.48 -17.37
N ASP A 51 7.93 -1.40 -18.33
CA ASP A 51 8.64 -2.68 -18.19
C ASP A 51 10.17 -2.50 -18.09
N GLU A 52 10.71 -1.40 -18.60
CA GLU A 52 12.14 -1.09 -18.55
C GLU A 52 12.57 -0.52 -17.19
N GLU A 53 11.63 -0.17 -16.31
CA GLU A 53 11.93 0.38 -15.00
C GLU A 53 12.14 -0.71 -13.94
N LEU A 54 13.31 -0.70 -13.29
CA LEU A 54 13.58 -1.58 -12.16
C LEU A 54 12.91 -1.05 -10.88
N ILE A 55 11.92 -1.78 -10.37
CA ILE A 55 11.29 -1.48 -9.09
C ILE A 55 12.26 -1.79 -7.94
N THR A 56 12.62 -0.77 -7.17
CA THR A 56 13.56 -0.90 -6.03
C THR A 56 12.86 -1.00 -4.68
N SER A 57 11.65 -0.46 -4.55
CA SER A 57 10.85 -0.48 -3.32
C SER A 57 9.36 -0.28 -3.61
N ALA A 58 8.52 -0.78 -2.70
CA ALA A 58 7.08 -0.56 -2.71
C ALA A 58 6.57 -0.39 -1.26
N GLU A 59 5.67 0.58 -1.05
CA GLU A 59 5.08 0.88 0.26
C GLU A 59 3.55 0.86 0.16
N LEU A 60 2.89 0.10 1.05
CA LEU A 60 1.44 0.15 1.22
C LEU A 60 1.10 1.02 2.44
N ARG A 61 0.36 2.10 2.21
CA ARG A 61 -0.07 3.04 3.25
C ARG A 61 -1.55 2.85 3.55
N ILE A 62 -1.86 2.40 4.76
CA ILE A 62 -3.23 2.16 5.21
C ILE A 62 -3.52 3.12 6.36
N TYR A 63 -4.61 3.86 6.25
CA TYR A 63 -5.19 4.57 7.39
C TYR A 63 -6.11 3.62 8.16
N ARG A 64 -5.87 3.49 9.47
CA ARG A 64 -6.73 2.70 10.36
C ARG A 64 -7.28 3.62 11.44
N ASP A 65 -8.57 3.90 11.36
CA ASP A 65 -9.29 4.54 12.46
C ASP A 65 -9.72 3.46 13.48
N GLN A 66 -9.23 3.56 14.72
CA GLN A 66 -9.68 2.67 15.78
C GLN A 66 -10.88 3.30 16.46
N VAL A 67 -12.08 2.82 16.12
CA VAL A 67 -13.28 3.14 16.89
C VAL A 67 -13.16 2.43 18.24
N MET A 68 -12.72 3.14 19.26
CA MET A 68 -12.91 2.69 20.64
C MET A 68 -14.42 2.66 20.88
N GLY A 69 -14.97 1.45 21.06
CA GLY A 69 -16.40 1.25 21.24
C GLY A 69 -16.98 2.16 22.32
N ALA A 70 -18.18 2.69 22.06
CA ALA A 70 -19.01 3.35 23.05
C ALA A 70 -19.49 2.36 24.12
#